data_AF-A0A0A2ADD1-F1
#
_entry.id   AF-A0A0A2ADD1-F1
#
_cell.length_a   1.000
_cell.length_b   1.000
_cell.length_c   1.000
_cell.angle_alpha   90.00
_cell.angle_beta   90.00
_cell.angle_gamma   90.00
#
_symmetry.space_group_name_H-M   'P 1'
#
loop_
_entity.id
_entity.type
_entity.pdbx_description
1 polymer ?
#
loop_
_entity_poly.entity_id
_entity_poly.type
_entity_poly.pdbx_seq_one_letter_code
_entity_poly.pdbx_strand_id
1 'polypeptide(L)' 'MLRPPDLVAIDEIGEIISIKSPDTLEVKFRRGAFLIDIDKIERI' A
#
# COMPACT_ATOMS: atom_id res chain seq x y z
N MET A 1 -11.04 -14.62 -8.11
CA MET A 1 -9.88 -13.87 -7.60
C MET A 1 -10.39 -12.70 -6.79
N LEU A 2 -9.97 -12.56 -5.53
CA LEU A 2 -10.32 -11.40 -4.70
C LEU A 2 -9.58 -10.18 -5.24
N ARG A 3 -10.29 -9.07 -5.42
CA ARG A 3 -9.69 -7.82 -5.90
C ARG A 3 -9.09 -7.06 -4.70
N PRO A 4 -8.08 -6.19 -4.89
CA PRO A 4 -7.54 -5.33 -3.83
C PRO A 4 -8.60 -4.58 -2.97
N PRO A 5 -9.72 -4.06 -3.51
CA PRO A 5 -10.78 -3.47 -2.68
C PRO A 5 -11.54 -4.49 -1.81
N ASP A 6 -11.49 -5.79 -2.13
CA ASP A 6 -12.01 -6.84 -1.24
C ASP A 6 -11.02 -7.13 -0.08
N LEU A 7 -9.79 -6.61 -0.17
CA LEU A 7 -8.69 -6.85 0.77
C LEU A 7 -8.40 -5.65 1.69
N VAL A 8 -8.65 -4.41 1.30
CA VAL A 8 -8.26 -3.24 2.12
C VAL A 8 -9.41 -2.24 2.13
N ALA A 9 -9.74 -1.70 3.31
CA ALA A 9 -10.73 -0.63 3.39
C ALA A 9 -10.18 0.62 2.69
N ILE A 10 -11.03 1.36 1.97
CA ILE A 10 -10.60 2.54 1.19
C ILE A 10 -9.90 3.58 2.08
N ASP A 11 -10.31 3.68 3.36
CA ASP A 11 -9.76 4.61 4.34
C ASP A 11 -8.66 4.00 5.23
N GLU A 12 -8.09 2.84 4.87
CA GLU A 12 -7.04 2.21 5.67
C GLU A 12 -5.70 2.93 5.47
N ILE A 13 -5.13 3.41 6.58
CA ILE A 13 -3.80 4.01 6.60
C ILE A 13 -2.76 2.88 6.69
N GLY A 14 -1.95 2.74 5.64
CA GLY A 14 -0.82 1.81 5.59
C GLY A 14 0.48 2.44 6.11
N GLU A 15 1.40 1.60 6.59
CA GLU A 15 2.73 2.03 7.01
C GLU A 15 3.77 1.68 5.94
N ILE A 16 4.59 2.64 5.54
CA ILE A 16 5.71 2.38 4.62
C ILE A 16 6.79 1.63 5.38
N ILE A 17 7.03 0.37 5.01
CA ILE A 17 8.03 -0.47 5.68
C ILE A 17 9.33 -0.59 4.88
N SER A 18 9.32 -0.29 3.58
CA SER A 18 10.52 -0.34 2.74
C SER A 18 10.36 0.49 1.46
N ILE A 19 11.48 0.98 0.94
CA ILE A 19 11.58 1.54 -0.42
C ILE A 19 12.23 0.44 -1.28
N LYS A 20 11.46 -0.15 -2.20
CA LYS A 20 11.98 -1.23 -3.07
C LYS A 20 12.68 -0.69 -4.31
N SER A 21 12.25 0.46 -4.78
CA SER A 21 12.78 1.17 -5.96
C SER A 21 12.45 2.66 -5.81
N PRO A 22 13.06 3.55 -6.62
CA PRO A 22 12.83 4.99 -6.51
C PRO A 22 11.34 5.38 -6.52
N ASP A 23 10.53 4.65 -7.30
CA ASP A 23 9.11 4.95 -7.50
C ASP A 23 8.19 3.94 -6.80
N THR A 24 8.71 2.92 -6.11
CA THR A 24 7.91 1.83 -5.54
C THR A 24 8.18 1.63 -4.06
N LEU A 25 7.12 1.69 -3.27
CA LEU A 25 7.10 1.50 -1.83
C LEU A 25 6.49 0.15 -1.47
N GLU A 26 7.01 -0.48 -0.43
CA GLU A 26 6.34 -1.59 0.25
C GLU A 26 5.56 -1.02 1.43
N VAL A 27 4.24 -1.14 1.37
CA VAL A 27 3.31 -0.60 2.35
C VAL A 27 2.59 -1.74 3.05
N LYS A 28 2.67 -1.75 4.38
CA LYS A 28 2.02 -2.75 5.24
C LYS A 28 0.65 -2.26 5.68
N PHE A 29 -0.36 -3.04 5.35
CA PHE A 29 -1.74 -2.92 5.82
C PHE A 29 -2.04 -4.08 6.78
N ARG A 30 -3.23 -4.08 7.39
CA ARG A 30 -3.67 -5.14 8.30
C ARG A 30 -3.65 -6.54 7.68
N ARG A 31 -3.95 -6.64 6.38
CA ARG A 31 -4.08 -7.92 5.66
C ARG A 31 -2.83 -8.35 4.90
N GLY A 32 -1.79 -7.54 4.87
CA GLY A 32 -0.55 -7.89 4.17
C GLY A 32 0.26 -6.67 3.77
N ALA A 33 1.38 -6.94 3.11
CA ALA A 33 2.21 -5.93 2.49
C ALA A 33 1.97 -5.91 0.98
N PHE A 34 1.93 -4.71 0.41
CA PHE A 34 1.68 -4.48 -1.00
C PHE A 34 2.73 -3.53 -1.56
N LEU A 35 3.04 -3.71 -2.84
CA LEU A 35 3.86 -2.79 -3.59
C LEU A 35 2.97 -1.71 -4.19
N ILE A 36 3.26 -0.47 -3.87
CA ILE A 36 2.48 0.69 -4.30
C ILE A 36 3.43 1.72 -4.91
N ASP A 37 3.06 2.23 -6.08
CA ASP A 37 3.79 3.31 -6.71
C ASP A 37 3.61 4.62 -5.93
N ILE A 38 4.68 5.40 -5.83
CA ILE A 38 4.70 6.61 -5.01
C ILE A 38 3.66 7.65 -5.47
N ASP A 39 3.27 7.64 -6.75
CA ASP A 39 2.23 8.53 -7.30
C ASP A 39 0.81 8.17 -6.83
N LYS A 40 0.64 6.98 -6.23
CA LYS A 40 -0.65 6.49 -5.69
C LYS A 40 -0.80 6.71 -4.19
N ILE A 41 0.18 7.33 -3.54
CA ILE A 41 0.19 7.56 -2.09
C ILE A 41 -0.18 9.01 -1.79
N GLU A 42 -1.15 9.21 -0.90
CA GLU A 42 -1.41 10.50 -0.27
C GLU A 42 -0.80 10.51 1.14
N ARG A 43 -0.08 11.59 1.49
CA ARG A 43 0.52 11.75 2.82
C ARG A 43 -0.44 12.53 3.71
N ILE A 44 -0.70 11.97 4.89
CA ILE A 44 -1.59 12.51 5.92
C ILE A 44 -0.79 13.38 6.90
#